data_AF-A0A556MRM4-F1
#
_entry.id   AF-A0A556MRM4-F1
#
_cell.length_a   1.000
_cell.length_b   1.000
_cell.length_c   1.000
_cell.angle_alpha   90.00
_cell.angle_beta   90.00
_cell.angle_gamma   90.00
#
_symmetry.space_group_name_H-M   'P 1'
#
loop_
_entity.id
_entity.type
_entity.pdbx_description
1 polymer ?
#
loop_
_entity_poly.entity_id
_entity_poly.type
_entity_poly.pdbx_seq_one_letter_code
_entity_poly.pdbx_strand_id
1 'polypeptide(L)'
;MNNLFNNTALHVHSENMLERSRWYGPNLMTFLTTSAETNGQFSLIKCVLRKGFEPPLHVHSREDESIFILSGEINYEIGEKTVTAKAGDYVHLPRSV
;
A
#
# COMPACT_ATOMS: atom_id res chain seq x y z
N MET A 1 -14.32 23.14 -24.77
CA MET A 1 -13.60 24.21 -24.04
C MET A 1 -12.97 23.60 -22.80
N ASN A 2 -11.66 23.37 -22.88
CA ASN A 2 -10.64 23.22 -21.83
C ASN A 2 -11.09 22.82 -20.41
N ASN A 3 -10.94 21.54 -20.07
CA ASN A 3 -10.44 21.17 -18.75
C ASN A 3 -8.94 20.90 -18.89
N LEU A 4 -8.18 21.99 -18.85
CA LEU A 4 -6.74 21.95 -18.64
C LEU A 4 -6.51 21.19 -17.32
N PHE A 5 -5.63 20.19 -17.38
CA PHE A 5 -5.11 19.45 -16.23
C PHE A 5 -4.95 20.36 -15.00
N ASN A 6 -5.71 20.08 -13.94
CA ASN A 6 -5.46 20.69 -12.64
C ASN A 6 -4.09 20.19 -12.18
N ASN A 7 -3.08 20.99 -12.49
CA ASN A 7 -1.65 20.74 -12.24
C ASN A 7 -1.29 20.97 -10.75
N THR A 8 -2.10 20.43 -9.84
CA THR A 8 -1.89 20.56 -8.40
C THR A 8 -1.24 19.30 -7.87
N ALA A 9 0.02 19.42 -7.44
CA ALA A 9 0.68 18.39 -6.66
C ALA A 9 -0.14 18.08 -5.41
N LEU A 10 -0.35 16.80 -5.10
CA LEU A 10 -1.00 16.37 -3.87
C LEU A 10 0.00 16.49 -2.72
N HIS A 11 -0.30 17.34 -1.74
CA HIS A 11 0.44 17.43 -0.48
C HIS A 11 -0.49 17.03 0.67
N VAL A 12 -0.25 15.84 1.24
CA VAL A 12 -1.00 15.37 2.42
C VAL A 12 -0.23 15.73 3.68
N HIS A 13 -0.79 16.71 4.39
CA HIS A 13 -0.36 17.16 5.70
C HIS A 13 -0.49 16.08 6.76
N SER A 14 0.51 15.93 7.63
CA SER A 14 0.59 14.83 8.60
C SER A 14 -0.51 14.89 9.67
N GLU A 15 -0.93 16.11 10.03
CA GLU A 15 -2.04 16.41 10.92
C GLU A 15 -3.39 15.90 10.39
N ASN A 16 -3.52 15.74 9.08
CA ASN A 16 -4.76 15.31 8.41
C ASN A 16 -4.78 13.81 8.11
N MET A 17 -3.74 13.06 8.50
CA MET A 17 -3.61 11.64 8.15
C MET A 17 -4.75 10.78 8.70
N LEU A 18 -5.27 11.12 9.88
CA LEU A 18 -6.33 10.34 10.53
C LEU A 18 -7.62 10.34 9.71
N GLU A 19 -7.96 11.45 9.06
CA GLU A 19 -9.16 11.56 8.21
C GLU A 19 -9.06 10.64 6.97
N ARG A 20 -7.83 10.33 6.57
CA ARG A 20 -7.48 9.46 5.45
C ARG A 20 -7.20 8.01 5.88
N SER A 21 -7.41 7.70 7.16
CA SER A 21 -7.23 6.36 7.71
C SER A 21 -8.54 5.56 7.72
N ARG A 22 -8.46 4.27 7.43
CA ARG A 22 -9.55 3.30 7.59
C ARG A 22 -9.03 2.08 8.34
N TRP A 23 -9.87 1.51 9.18
CA TRP A 23 -9.59 0.22 9.82
C TRP A 23 -9.97 -0.91 8.88
N TYR A 24 -9.04 -1.84 8.69
CA TYR A 24 -9.28 -3.13 8.04
C TYR A 24 -9.01 -4.23 9.07
N GLY A 25 -10.06 -4.65 9.76
CA GLY A 25 -9.90 -5.44 10.98
C GLY A 25 -9.03 -4.69 12.01
N PRO A 26 -7.98 -5.32 12.57
CA PRO A 26 -7.04 -4.68 13.48
C PRO A 26 -5.95 -3.85 12.79
N ASN A 27 -5.94 -3.76 11.46
CA ASN A 27 -4.92 -3.02 10.71
C ASN A 27 -5.41 -1.60 10.42
N LEU A 28 -4.54 -0.61 10.61
CA LEU A 28 -4.80 0.78 10.26
C LEU A 28 -4.19 1.09 8.90
N MET A 29 -5.03 1.48 7.94
CA MET A 29 -4.64 1.76 6.57
C MET A 29 -4.82 3.26 6.29
N THR A 30 -3.73 4.00 6.07
CA THR A 30 -3.76 5.44 5.76
C THR A 30 -3.44 5.68 4.29
N PHE A 31 -4.41 6.19 3.53
CA PHE A 31 -4.25 6.43 2.09
C PHE A 31 -3.55 7.78 1.85
N LEU A 32 -2.26 7.73 1.51
CA LEU A 32 -1.47 8.92 1.18
C LEU A 32 -1.84 9.46 -0.20
N THR A 33 -2.13 8.58 -1.15
CA THR A 33 -2.80 8.92 -2.41
C THR A 33 -3.67 7.75 -2.85
N THR A 34 -4.78 8.05 -3.52
CA THR A 34 -5.71 7.08 -4.07
C THR A 34 -5.60 7.00 -5.59
N SER A 35 -6.09 5.90 -6.16
CA SER A 35 -6.18 5.72 -7.61
C SER A 35 -6.92 6.89 -8.31
N ALA A 36 -7.99 7.41 -7.70
CA ALA A 36 -8.70 8.57 -8.25
C ALA A 36 -7.83 9.84 -8.29
N GLU A 37 -7.04 10.08 -7.25
CA GLU A 37 -6.12 11.24 -7.16
C GLU A 37 -4.91 11.12 -8.10
N THR A 38 -4.54 9.90 -8.51
CA THR A 38 -3.43 9.65 -9.45
C THR A 38 -3.88 9.36 -10.88
N ASN A 39 -5.17 9.51 -11.18
CA ASN A 39 -5.76 9.15 -12.47
C ASN A 39 -5.48 7.69 -12.87
N GLY A 40 -5.63 6.77 -11.92
CA GLY A 40 -5.50 5.33 -12.14
C GLY A 40 -4.07 4.79 -12.11
N GLN A 41 -3.05 5.63 -11.88
CA GLN A 41 -1.66 5.21 -12.00
C GLN A 41 -1.18 4.35 -10.82
N PHE A 42 -1.46 4.80 -9.59
CA PHE A 42 -1.11 4.05 -8.38
C PHE A 42 -1.93 4.52 -7.16
N SER A 43 -1.90 3.73 -6.09
CA SER A 43 -2.25 4.20 -4.75
C SER A 43 -1.05 4.02 -3.84
N LEU A 44 -0.89 4.89 -2.85
CA LEU A 44 0.14 4.74 -1.82
C LEU A 44 -0.54 4.70 -0.46
N ILE A 45 -0.28 3.64 0.28
CA ILE A 45 -0.93 3.38 1.57
C ILE A 45 0.16 3.18 2.62
N LYS A 46 0.06 3.92 3.73
CA LYS A 46 0.84 3.64 4.94
C LYS A 46 0.03 2.68 5.79
N CYS A 47 0.60 1.51 6.05
CA CYS A 47 -0.07 0.45 6.79
C CYS A 47 0.57 0.25 8.17
N VAL A 48 -0.26 0.11 9.20
CA VAL A 48 0.15 -0.41 10.52
C VAL A 48 -0.59 -1.72 10.73
N LEU A 49 0.17 -2.82 10.66
CA LEU A 49 -0.38 -4.17 10.66
C LEU A 49 -0.23 -4.82 12.04
N ARG A 50 -1.23 -5.60 12.46
CA ARG A 50 -1.13 -6.46 13.64
C ARG A 50 -0.52 -7.80 13.25
N LYS A 51 0.50 -8.25 13.98
CA LYS A 51 1.10 -9.59 13.82
C LYS A 51 0.03 -10.69 13.87
N GLY A 52 0.04 -11.59 12.89
CA GLY A 52 -0.92 -12.69 12.77
C GLY A 52 -2.29 -12.26 12.25
N PHE A 53 -2.40 -11.06 11.67
CA PHE A 53 -3.56 -10.63 10.90
C PHE A 53 -3.11 -10.25 9.49
N GLU A 54 -2.88 -11.29 8.68
CA GLU A 54 -2.56 -11.18 7.26
C GLU A 54 -3.81 -11.47 6.40
N PRO A 55 -3.87 -10.97 5.15
CA PRO A 55 -4.87 -11.43 4.21
C PRO A 55 -4.71 -12.94 3.93
N PRO A 56 -5.78 -13.66 3.54
CA PRO A 56 -5.66 -15.02 3.00
C PRO A 56 -4.68 -15.06 1.83
N LEU A 57 -4.12 -16.22 1.52
CA LEU A 57 -3.30 -16.39 0.32
C LEU A 57 -4.12 -16.02 -0.94
N HIS A 58 -3.61 -15.09 -1.75
CA HIS A 58 -4.31 -14.56 -2.91
C HIS A 58 -3.32 -14.01 -3.95
N VAL A 59 -3.83 -13.72 -5.15
CA VAL A 59 -3.07 -13.20 -6.28
C VAL A 59 -3.77 -11.95 -6.80
N HIS A 60 -2.99 -10.91 -7.15
CA HIS A 60 -3.51 -9.71 -7.78
C HIS A 60 -3.50 -9.89 -9.30
N SER A 61 -4.66 -9.78 -9.94
CA SER A 61 -4.78 -10.00 -11.40
C SER A 61 -4.44 -8.76 -12.23
N ARG A 62 -4.45 -7.57 -11.62
CA ARG A 62 -4.37 -6.29 -12.33
C ARG A 62 -3.31 -5.35 -11.74
N GLU A 63 -3.05 -5.50 -10.45
CA GLU A 63 -2.18 -4.64 -9.66
C GLU A 63 -0.82 -5.29 -9.44
N ASP A 64 0.24 -4.50 -9.56
CA ASP A 64 1.54 -4.84 -9.00
C ASP A 64 1.61 -4.23 -7.58
N GLU A 65 2.19 -4.94 -6.62
CA GLU A 65 2.33 -4.48 -5.23
C GLU A 65 3.80 -4.20 -4.90
N SER A 66 4.05 -3.05 -4.26
CA SER A 66 5.39 -2.62 -3.84
C SER A 66 5.35 -2.25 -2.38
N ILE A 67 6.10 -2.98 -1.55
CA ILE A 67 6.09 -2.84 -0.11
C ILE A 67 7.48 -2.46 0.39
N PHE A 68 7.56 -1.37 1.14
CA PHE A 68 8.76 -0.97 1.86
C PHE A 68 8.52 -1.07 3.37
N ILE A 69 9.35 -1.82 4.08
CA ILE A 69 9.15 -2.08 5.51
C ILE A 69 9.76 -0.93 6.32
N LEU A 70 8.89 -0.15 6.99
CA LEU A 70 9.33 0.95 7.84
C LEU A 70 9.81 0.49 9.22
N SER A 71 9.18 -0.55 9.78
CA SER A 71 9.51 -1.11 11.10
C SER A 71 8.93 -2.51 11.24
N GLY A 72 9.55 -3.37 12.05
CA GLY A 72 9.13 -4.76 12.21
C GLY A 72 9.58 -5.65 11.05
N GLU A 73 8.81 -6.71 10.81
CA GLU A 73 9.07 -7.70 9.75
C GLU A 73 7.76 -8.34 9.24
N ILE A 74 7.78 -8.83 8.01
CA ILE A 74 6.69 -9.56 7.36
C ILE A 74 7.28 -10.82 6.70
N ASN A 75 6.60 -11.95 6.86
CA ASN A 75 6.87 -13.16 6.09
C ASN A 75 5.94 -13.21 4.89
N TYR A 76 6.51 -13.26 3.69
CA TYR A 76 5.78 -13.44 2.43
C TYR A 76 5.85 -14.89 2.00
N GLU A 77 4.70 -15.49 1.71
CA GLU A 77 4.61 -16.75 0.98
C GLU A 77 4.47 -16.43 -0.52
N ILE A 78 5.46 -16.83 -1.31
CA ILE A 78 5.56 -16.53 -2.74
C ILE A 78 5.79 -17.85 -3.48
N GLY A 79 4.71 -18.43 -4.01
CA GLY A 79 4.73 -19.79 -4.53
C GLY A 79 5.19 -20.78 -3.46
N GLU A 80 6.30 -21.48 -3.71
CA GLU A 80 6.88 -22.45 -2.77
C GLU A 80 7.94 -21.84 -1.82
N LYS A 81 8.16 -20.52 -1.89
CA LYS A 81 9.20 -19.84 -1.10
C LYS A 81 8.58 -19.00 0.00
N THR A 82 9.30 -18.93 1.12
CA THR A 82 9.03 -17.94 2.16
C THR A 82 10.16 -16.92 2.19
N VAL A 83 9.80 -15.64 2.18
CA VAL A 83 10.73 -14.51 2.26
C VAL A 83 10.40 -13.69 3.49
N THR A 84 11.34 -13.54 4.42
CA THR A 84 11.22 -12.61 5.55
C THR A 84 11.82 -11.26 5.16
N ALA A 85 10.98 -10.22 5.09
CA ALA A 85 11.41 -8.84 4.88
C ALA A 85 11.34 -8.07 6.20
N LYS A 86 12.40 -7.34 6.54
CA LYS A 86 12.52 -6.55 7.77
C LYS A 86 12.67 -5.07 7.46
N ALA A 87 12.67 -4.23 8.50
CA ALA A 87 12.85 -2.78 8.36
C ALA A 87 14.02 -2.41 7.44
N GLY A 88 13.75 -1.56 6.45
CA GLY A 88 14.69 -1.14 5.41
C GLY A 88 14.64 -1.98 4.12
N ASP A 89 14.00 -3.14 4.14
CA ASP A 89 13.85 -3.98 2.96
C ASP A 89 12.68 -3.51 2.07
N TYR A 90 12.81 -3.82 0.78
CA TYR A 90 11.80 -3.58 -0.26
C TYR A 90 11.41 -4.92 -0.91
N VAL A 91 10.10 -5.13 -1.07
CA VAL A 91 9.53 -6.28 -1.76
C VAL A 91 8.65 -5.78 -2.90
N HIS A 92 8.86 -6.29 -4.11
CA HIS A 92 7.99 -6.04 -5.25
C HIS A 92 7.35 -7.35 -5.69
N LEU A 93 6.03 -7.35 -5.75
CA LEU A 93 5.18 -8.46 -6.16
C LEU A 93 4.48 -8.03 -7.47
N PRO A 94 4.97 -8.42 -8.65
CA PRO A 94 4.26 -8.13 -9.88
C PRO A 94 2.92 -8.86 -9.89
N ARG A 95 1.95 -8.36 -10.65
CA ARG A 95 0.66 -9.01 -10.85
C ARG A 95 0.85 -10.48 -11.25
N SER A 96 -0.12 -11.31 -10.88
CA SER A 96 -0.10 -12.77 -11.12
C SER A 96 0.94 -13.55 -10.30
N VAL A 97 1.54 -12.92 -9.28
CA VAL A 97 2.34 -13.59 -8.23
C VAL A 97 1.48 -13.93 -7.02
#